data_AF-A0A9E1LIP2-F1
#
_entry.id   AF-A0A9E1LIP2-F1
#
_cell.length_a   1.000
_cell.length_b   1.000
_cell.length_c   1.000
_cell.angle_alpha   90.00
_cell.angle_beta   90.00
_cell.angle_gamma   90.00
#
_symmetry.space_group_name_H-M   'P 1'
#
loop_
_entity.id
_entity.type
_entity.pdbx_description
1 polymer ?
#
loop_
_entity_poly.entity_id
_entity_poly.type
_entity_poly.pdbx_seq_one_letter_code
_entity_poly.pdbx_strand_id
1 'polypeptide(L)'
;MTTLTMVLIAAACFLIGAGIGHLYSRKSSSGDASVRDLEKKLEHSEQQLKRYQQEVTEHFVTVSHLTTNMAQSYRQIHEHLATSAIRLASPEIGRQLLKAGGSDLSLVDEDGNPLISAEDIQPPRDYAPKVPGGILSEEYGLDDNDLSKGHPNAANSIEDEDEDDSDPTHKVS
;
A
#
# COMPACT_ATOMS: atom_id res chain seq x y z
N MET A 1 32.50 -17.21 91.91
CA MET A 1 32.40 -15.85 91.36
C MET A 1 32.43 -15.84 89.83
N THR A 2 33.36 -16.55 89.18
CA THR A 2 33.49 -16.65 87.72
C THR A 2 32.29 -17.30 87.00
N THR A 3 31.64 -18.28 87.63
CA THR A 3 30.45 -18.94 87.07
C THR A 3 29.25 -18.00 86.96
N LEU A 4 29.03 -17.15 87.98
CA LEU A 4 27.94 -16.18 88.02
C LEU A 4 28.13 -15.08 86.96
N THR A 5 29.36 -14.60 86.75
CA THR A 5 29.66 -13.61 85.69
C THR A 5 29.45 -14.19 84.29
N MET A 6 29.79 -15.46 84.07
CA MET A 6 29.57 -16.13 82.77
C MET A 6 28.07 -16.28 82.46
N VAL A 7 27.26 -16.64 83.46
CA VAL A 7 25.80 -16.74 83.29
C VAL A 7 25.17 -15.37 82.98
N LEU A 8 25.62 -14.30 83.64
CA LEU A 8 25.13 -12.94 83.38
C LEU A 8 25.49 -12.45 81.96
N ILE A 9 26.70 -12.70 81.50
CA ILE A 9 27.14 -12.33 80.14
C ILE A 9 26.32 -13.11 79.10
N ALA A 10 26.15 -14.42 79.29
CA ALA A 10 25.33 -15.25 78.41
C ALA A 10 23.88 -14.77 78.34
N ALA A 11 23.28 -14.42 79.49
CA ALA A 11 21.93 -13.88 79.56
C ALA A 11 21.82 -12.51 78.85
N ALA A 12 22.79 -11.62 79.04
CA ALA A 12 22.83 -10.33 78.37
C ALA A 12 22.95 -10.48 76.84
N CYS A 13 23.86 -11.31 76.37
CA CYS A 13 24.01 -11.60 74.94
C CYS A 13 22.75 -12.24 74.35
N PHE A 14 22.08 -13.14 75.08
CA PHE A 14 20.84 -13.76 74.63
C PHE A 14 19.70 -12.74 74.48
N LEU A 15 19.55 -11.83 75.44
CA LEU A 15 18.53 -10.76 75.37
C LEU A 15 18.78 -9.81 74.20
N ILE A 16 20.04 -9.44 73.97
CA ILE A 16 20.43 -8.60 72.83
C ILE A 16 20.15 -9.32 71.50
N GLY A 17 20.56 -10.59 71.40
CA GLY A 17 20.32 -11.41 70.22
C GLY A 17 18.82 -11.63 69.95
N ALA A 18 18.03 -11.89 70.99
CA ALA A 18 16.58 -12.03 70.89
C ALA A 18 15.91 -10.71 70.46
N GLY A 19 16.37 -9.57 70.97
CA GLY A 19 15.87 -8.26 70.57
C GLY A 19 16.13 -7.96 69.09
N ILE A 20 17.37 -8.20 68.63
CA ILE A 20 17.74 -8.01 67.22
C ILE A 20 17.00 -9.01 66.32
N GLY A 21 16.91 -10.28 66.73
CA GLY A 21 16.19 -11.32 66.00
C GLY A 21 14.70 -11.01 65.85
N HIS A 22 14.06 -10.50 66.91
CA HIS A 22 12.66 -10.08 66.88
C HIS A 22 12.43 -8.90 65.91
N LEU A 23 13.34 -7.91 65.91
CA LEU A 23 13.26 -6.77 64.99
C LEU A 23 13.39 -7.21 63.52
N TYR A 24 14.30 -8.15 63.24
CA TYR A 24 14.46 -8.74 61.91
C TYR A 24 13.25 -9.60 61.48
N SER A 25 12.69 -10.39 62.40
CA SER A 25 11.51 -11.22 62.13
C SER A 25 10.29 -10.36 61.77
N ARG A 26 10.09 -9.23 62.44
CA ARG A 26 9.00 -8.30 62.11
C ARG A 26 9.17 -7.70 60.71
N LYS A 27 10.40 -7.41 60.29
CA LYS A 27 10.68 -6.85 58.95
C LYS A 27 10.56 -7.90 57.83
N SER A 28 10.88 -9.16 58.12
CA SER A 28 10.77 -10.26 57.14
C SER A 28 9.32 -10.60 56.77
N SER A 29 8.36 -10.39 57.69
CA SER A 29 6.94 -10.62 57.43
C SER A 29 6.38 -9.75 56.29
N SER A 30 7.02 -8.62 55.96
CA SER A 30 6.61 -7.76 54.85
C SER A 30 7.07 -8.26 53.47
N GLY A 31 8.01 -9.21 53.40
CA GLY A 31 8.49 -9.78 52.15
C GLY A 31 7.43 -10.60 51.41
N ASP A 32 6.56 -11.30 52.14
CA ASP A 32 5.47 -12.11 51.57
C ASP A 32 4.47 -11.28 50.76
N ALA A 33 4.20 -10.04 51.18
CA ALA A 33 3.32 -9.13 50.44
C ALA A 33 3.94 -8.75 49.08
N SER A 34 5.24 -8.46 49.07
CA SER A 34 5.95 -8.10 47.83
C SER A 34 6.05 -9.27 46.86
N VAL A 35 6.22 -10.51 47.34
CA VAL A 35 6.25 -11.70 46.50
C VAL A 35 4.88 -11.94 45.86
N ARG A 36 3.81 -11.82 46.65
CA ARG A 36 2.42 -11.95 46.16
C ARG A 36 2.06 -10.87 45.13
N ASP A 37 2.51 -9.64 45.34
CA ASP A 37 2.29 -8.55 44.37
C ASP A 37 3.04 -8.80 43.06
N LEU A 38 4.24 -9.39 43.13
CA LEU A 38 5.04 -9.73 41.96
C LEU A 38 4.43 -10.90 41.17
N GLU A 39 3.95 -11.92 41.88
CA GLU A 39 3.20 -13.04 41.31
C GLU A 39 1.93 -12.55 40.59
N LYS A 40 1.17 -11.66 41.24
CA LYS A 40 -0.03 -11.06 40.65
C LYS A 40 0.27 -10.22 39.41
N LYS A 41 1.39 -9.49 39.40
CA LYS A 41 1.85 -8.75 38.22
C LYS A 41 2.22 -9.67 37.07
N LEU A 42 2.88 -10.79 37.37
CA LEU A 42 3.25 -11.80 36.38
C LEU A 42 2.00 -12.44 35.78
N GLU A 43 1.07 -12.90 36.61
CA GLU A 43 -0.21 -13.48 36.16
C GLU A 43 -1.01 -12.49 35.30
N HIS A 44 -1.09 -11.23 35.72
CA HIS A 44 -1.76 -10.18 34.95
C HIS A 44 -1.09 -9.94 33.59
N SER A 45 0.25 -9.90 33.54
CA SER A 45 0.98 -9.71 32.28
C SER A 45 0.82 -10.91 31.35
N GLU A 46 0.85 -12.13 31.86
CA GLU A 46 0.60 -13.33 31.07
C GLU A 46 -0.83 -13.35 30.52
N GLN A 47 -1.81 -12.92 31.32
CA GLN A 47 -3.19 -12.82 30.89
C GLN A 47 -3.37 -11.77 29.78
N GLN A 48 -2.69 -10.62 29.88
CA GLN A 48 -2.67 -9.62 28.82
C GLN A 48 -2.05 -10.15 27.53
N LEU A 49 -0.93 -10.87 27.62
CA LEU A 49 -0.28 -11.49 26.47
C LEU A 49 -1.22 -12.48 25.78
N LYS A 50 -1.89 -13.35 26.54
CA LYS A 50 -2.86 -14.32 26.00
C LYS A 50 -4.04 -13.62 25.31
N ARG A 51 -4.57 -12.55 25.92
CA ARG A 51 -5.65 -11.75 25.32
C ARG A 51 -5.21 -11.11 24.01
N TYR A 52 -4.02 -10.50 23.98
CA TYR A 52 -3.46 -9.90 22.78
C TYR A 52 -3.26 -10.95 21.68
N GLN A 53 -2.69 -12.11 22.00
CA GLN A 53 -2.53 -13.21 21.04
C GLN A 53 -3.88 -13.68 20.47
N GLN A 54 -4.92 -13.75 21.30
CA GLN A 54 -6.27 -14.11 20.87
C GLN A 54 -6.86 -13.04 19.94
N GLU A 55 -6.76 -11.76 20.32
CA GLU A 55 -7.27 -10.63 19.52
C GLU A 55 -6.61 -10.55 18.15
N VAL A 56 -5.27 -10.71 18.09
CA VAL A 56 -4.53 -10.75 16.83
C VAL A 56 -5.00 -11.91 15.96
N THR A 57 -5.21 -13.09 16.55
CA THR A 57 -5.70 -14.27 15.83
C THR A 57 -7.09 -14.02 15.24
N GLU A 58 -8.01 -13.46 16.03
CA GLU A 58 -9.37 -13.10 15.59
C GLU A 58 -9.35 -12.04 14.48
N HIS A 59 -8.46 -11.05 14.59
CA HIS A 59 -8.27 -10.03 13.56
C HIS A 59 -7.78 -10.66 12.25
N PHE A 60 -6.81 -11.59 12.28
CA PHE A 60 -6.33 -12.29 11.08
C PHE A 60 -7.41 -13.19 10.44
N VAL A 61 -8.26 -13.83 11.24
CA VAL A 61 -9.41 -14.58 10.71
C VAL A 61 -10.37 -13.64 9.99
N THR A 62 -10.69 -12.51 10.60
CA THR A 62 -11.59 -11.49 10.03
C THR A 62 -11.02 -10.92 8.73
N VAL A 63 -9.74 -10.57 8.70
CA VAL A 63 -9.05 -10.08 7.50
C VAL A 63 -9.06 -11.16 6.42
N SER A 64 -8.80 -12.42 6.75
CA SER A 64 -8.81 -13.53 5.77
C SER A 64 -10.18 -13.68 5.09
N HIS A 65 -11.27 -13.52 5.85
CA HIS A 65 -12.62 -13.50 5.30
C HIS A 65 -12.84 -12.31 4.36
N LEU A 66 -12.42 -11.10 4.78
CA LEU A 66 -12.59 -9.89 3.98
C LEU A 66 -11.76 -9.93 2.69
N THR A 67 -10.51 -10.41 2.77
CA THR A 67 -9.63 -10.63 1.61
C THR A 67 -10.22 -11.64 0.65
N THR A 68 -10.84 -12.70 1.14
CA THR A 68 -11.52 -13.70 0.29
C THR A 68 -12.68 -13.06 -0.48
N ASN A 69 -13.50 -12.26 0.20
CA ASN A 69 -14.60 -11.53 -0.44
C ASN A 69 -14.08 -10.55 -1.50
N MET A 70 -13.00 -9.82 -1.21
CA MET A 70 -12.37 -8.92 -2.17
C MET A 70 -11.84 -9.67 -3.40
N ALA A 71 -11.17 -10.81 -3.21
CA ALA A 71 -10.67 -11.63 -4.31
C ALA A 71 -11.81 -12.16 -5.20
N GLN A 72 -12.96 -12.48 -4.60
CA GLN A 72 -14.16 -12.87 -5.34
C GLN A 72 -14.72 -11.71 -6.16
N SER A 73 -14.87 -10.52 -5.56
CA SER A 73 -15.32 -9.32 -6.27
C SER A 73 -14.37 -8.95 -7.42
N TYR A 74 -13.05 -9.07 -7.22
CA TYR A 74 -12.07 -8.85 -8.28
C TYR A 74 -12.26 -9.81 -9.46
N ARG A 75 -12.48 -11.10 -9.20
CA ARG A 75 -12.80 -12.08 -10.26
C ARG A 75 -14.08 -11.71 -11.01
N GLN A 76 -15.13 -11.35 -10.29
CA GLN A 76 -16.41 -10.96 -10.90
C GLN A 76 -16.27 -9.73 -11.81
N ILE A 77 -15.51 -8.72 -11.37
CA ILE A 77 -15.22 -7.53 -12.19
C ILE A 77 -14.50 -7.94 -13.48
N HIS A 78 -13.49 -8.81 -13.38
CA HIS A 78 -12.74 -9.29 -14.54
C HIS A 78 -13.62 -10.08 -15.52
N GLU A 79 -14.45 -10.98 -15.01
CA GLU A 79 -15.39 -11.75 -15.84
C GLU A 79 -16.42 -10.84 -16.52
N HIS A 80 -16.94 -9.84 -15.79
CA HIS A 80 -17.86 -8.87 -16.34
C HIS A 80 -17.21 -8.00 -17.41
N LEU A 81 -15.93 -7.61 -17.23
CA LEU A 81 -15.15 -6.88 -18.25
C LEU A 81 -14.94 -7.72 -19.50
N ALA A 82 -14.53 -8.99 -19.35
CA ALA A 82 -14.35 -9.90 -20.48
C ALA A 82 -15.67 -10.12 -21.24
N THR A 83 -16.76 -10.35 -20.51
CA THR A 83 -18.11 -10.52 -21.10
C THR A 83 -18.58 -9.24 -21.81
N SER A 84 -18.35 -8.08 -21.19
CA SER A 84 -18.72 -6.78 -21.76
C SER A 84 -17.90 -6.45 -23.00
N ALA A 85 -16.60 -6.77 -23.00
CA ALA A 85 -15.73 -6.60 -24.16
C ALA A 85 -16.23 -7.44 -25.34
N ILE A 86 -16.56 -8.72 -25.11
CA ILE A 86 -17.13 -9.59 -26.15
C ILE A 86 -18.47 -9.03 -26.65
N ARG A 87 -19.36 -8.61 -25.75
CA ARG A 87 -20.66 -8.06 -26.13
C ARG A 87 -20.52 -6.78 -26.94
N LEU A 88 -19.74 -5.81 -26.46
CA LEU A 88 -19.62 -4.49 -27.08
C LEU A 88 -18.78 -4.50 -28.36
N ALA A 89 -17.73 -5.34 -28.42
CA ALA A 89 -16.93 -5.52 -29.62
C ALA A 89 -17.55 -6.51 -30.61
N SER A 90 -18.72 -7.09 -30.30
CA SER A 90 -19.37 -8.02 -31.22
C SER A 90 -19.75 -7.28 -32.52
N PRO A 91 -19.35 -7.81 -33.69
CA PRO A 91 -19.67 -7.19 -34.99
C PRO A 91 -21.18 -7.02 -35.20
N GLU A 92 -21.99 -7.87 -34.58
CA GLU A 92 -23.45 -7.81 -34.63
C GLU A 92 -24.01 -6.57 -33.93
N ILE A 93 -23.48 -6.21 -32.75
CA ILE A 93 -23.90 -4.99 -32.03
C ILE A 93 -23.37 -3.75 -32.76
N GLY A 94 -22.15 -3.79 -33.29
CA GLY A 94 -21.64 -2.74 -34.17
C GLY A 94 -22.53 -2.52 -35.39
N ARG A 95 -22.98 -3.60 -36.03
CA ARG A 95 -23.93 -3.56 -37.16
C ARG A 95 -25.31 -3.03 -36.75
N GLN A 96 -25.84 -3.45 -35.60
CA GLN A 96 -27.12 -2.95 -35.08
C GLN A 96 -27.06 -1.46 -34.73
N LEU A 97 -25.95 -1.00 -34.12
CA LEU A 97 -25.76 0.42 -33.79
C LEU A 97 -25.62 1.27 -35.07
N LEU A 98 -24.90 0.78 -36.08
CA LEU A 98 -24.79 1.41 -37.39
C LEU A 98 -26.16 1.54 -38.07
N LYS A 99 -26.98 0.47 -38.02
CA LYS A 99 -28.34 0.44 -38.56
C LYS A 99 -29.31 1.33 -37.77
N ALA A 100 -29.16 1.42 -36.44
CA ALA A 100 -29.99 2.26 -35.57
C ALA A 100 -29.62 3.75 -35.63
N GLY A 101 -28.37 4.08 -35.99
CA GLY A 101 -27.89 5.45 -36.20
C GLY A 101 -28.44 6.16 -37.44
N GLY A 102 -29.51 5.63 -38.06
CA GLY A 102 -30.24 6.28 -39.16
C GLY A 102 -29.49 6.33 -40.50
N SER A 103 -28.25 5.87 -40.56
CA SER A 103 -27.55 5.66 -41.81
C SER A 103 -27.91 4.27 -42.31
N ASP A 104 -29.01 4.18 -43.05
CA ASP A 104 -29.08 3.21 -44.14
C ASP A 104 -27.97 3.60 -45.12
N LEU A 105 -26.74 3.20 -44.78
CA LEU A 105 -25.59 3.29 -45.65
C LEU A 105 -25.80 2.18 -46.70
N SER A 106 -26.81 2.36 -47.54
CA SER A 106 -26.94 1.62 -48.79
C SER A 106 -25.72 2.01 -49.60
N LEU A 107 -24.64 1.25 -49.46
CA LEU A 107 -23.43 1.35 -50.28
C LEU A 107 -23.70 0.83 -51.69
N VAL A 108 -24.94 0.97 -52.16
CA VAL A 108 -25.46 0.38 -53.37
C VAL A 108 -26.40 1.40 -53.99
N ASP A 109 -26.18 1.70 -55.27
CA ASP A 109 -27.01 2.58 -56.09
C ASP A 109 -28.40 1.96 -56.35
N GLU A 110 -29.37 2.72 -56.88
CA GLU A 110 -30.72 2.24 -57.22
C GLU A 110 -30.72 1.02 -58.16
N ASP A 111 -29.64 0.84 -58.94
CA ASP A 111 -29.43 -0.29 -59.84
C ASP A 111 -28.76 -1.53 -59.19
N GLY A 112 -28.47 -1.50 -57.88
CA GLY A 112 -27.85 -2.63 -57.19
C GLY A 112 -26.31 -2.68 -57.29
N ASN A 113 -25.67 -1.62 -57.81
CA ASN A 113 -24.22 -1.54 -57.97
C ASN A 113 -23.55 -0.93 -56.73
N PRO A 114 -22.41 -1.45 -56.24
CA PRO A 114 -21.75 -0.92 -55.07
C PRO A 114 -21.23 0.52 -55.32
N LEU A 115 -21.61 1.48 -54.47
CA LEU A 115 -21.18 2.88 -54.52
C LEU A 115 -19.70 3.09 -54.18
N ILE A 116 -19.06 2.08 -53.59
CA ILE A 116 -17.63 2.07 -53.24
C ILE A 116 -17.03 0.81 -53.87
N SER A 117 -16.04 0.96 -54.75
CA SER A 117 -15.28 -0.18 -55.28
C SER A 117 -14.39 -0.76 -54.19
N ALA A 118 -14.21 -2.09 -54.18
CA ALA A 118 -13.34 -2.76 -53.23
C ALA A 118 -11.88 -2.27 -53.33
N GLU A 119 -11.49 -1.77 -54.51
CA GLU A 119 -10.20 -1.14 -54.79
C GLU A 119 -10.00 0.21 -54.08
N ASP A 120 -11.08 0.90 -53.68
CA ASP A 120 -11.03 2.21 -53.01
C ASP A 120 -10.91 2.10 -51.48
N ILE A 121 -11.13 0.91 -50.92
CA ILE A 121 -11.01 0.64 -49.48
C ILE A 121 -9.53 0.46 -49.13
N GLN A 122 -8.88 1.56 -48.76
CA GLN A 122 -7.52 1.53 -48.25
C GLN A 122 -7.49 1.48 -46.72
N PRO A 123 -6.57 0.72 -46.10
CA PRO A 123 -6.40 0.75 -44.65
C PRO A 123 -6.07 2.18 -44.19
N PRO A 124 -6.46 2.57 -42.95
CA PRO A 124 -6.11 3.86 -42.39
C PRO A 124 -4.60 4.07 -42.51
N ARG A 125 -4.20 5.13 -43.20
CA ARG A 125 -2.79 5.50 -43.31
C ARG A 125 -2.43 6.25 -42.04
N ASP A 126 -1.52 5.70 -41.25
CA ASP A 126 -0.96 6.34 -40.05
C ASP A 126 -0.05 7.54 -40.35
N TYR A 127 0.05 7.95 -41.62
CA TYR A 127 0.88 9.05 -42.10
C TYR A 127 0.05 10.03 -42.92
N ALA A 128 0.28 11.33 -42.70
CA ALA A 128 -0.24 12.36 -43.57
C ALA A 128 0.52 12.32 -44.93
N PRO A 129 -0.16 12.44 -46.07
CA PRO A 129 0.51 12.53 -47.37
C PRO A 129 1.43 13.77 -47.38
N LYS A 130 2.65 13.61 -47.93
CA LYS A 130 3.58 14.73 -48.12
C LYS A 130 3.01 15.66 -49.19
N VAL A 131 2.23 16.64 -48.77
CA VAL A 131 1.73 17.73 -49.61
C VAL A 131 2.63 18.96 -49.45
N PRO A 132 2.90 19.71 -50.53
CA PRO A 132 3.59 21.00 -50.42
C PRO A 132 2.85 21.92 -49.43
N GLY A 133 3.56 22.56 -48.50
CA GLY A 133 2.96 23.38 -47.44
C GLY A 133 2.20 22.63 -46.34
N GLY A 134 2.35 21.31 -46.22
CA GLY A 134 1.74 20.53 -45.13
C GLY A 134 2.36 20.84 -43.76
N ILE A 135 1.65 20.57 -42.66
CA ILE A 135 2.10 20.87 -41.28
C ILE A 135 3.43 20.18 -40.87
N LEU A 136 3.84 19.16 -41.61
CA LEU A 136 5.10 18.43 -41.43
C LEU A 136 6.16 18.81 -42.48
N SER A 137 5.91 19.82 -43.33
CA SER A 137 6.93 20.31 -44.25
C SER A 137 7.97 21.11 -43.48
N GLU A 138 9.22 21.02 -43.91
CA GLU A 138 10.34 21.77 -43.32
C GLU A 138 10.18 23.30 -43.44
N GLU A 139 9.39 23.74 -44.42
CA GLU A 139 9.01 25.13 -44.66
C GLU A 139 7.80 25.61 -43.83
N TYR A 140 7.10 24.70 -43.13
CA TYR A 140 5.88 25.06 -42.41
C TYR A 140 6.20 26.02 -41.25
N GLY A 141 5.70 27.25 -41.36
CA GLY A 141 5.93 28.29 -40.36
C GLY A 141 7.27 29.02 -40.48
N LEU A 142 8.03 28.79 -41.55
CA LEU A 142 9.21 29.58 -41.89
C LEU A 142 8.85 30.62 -42.94
N ASP A 143 8.92 31.89 -42.58
CA ASP A 143 8.91 32.98 -43.56
C ASP A 143 10.33 33.09 -44.14
N ASP A 144 10.49 33.17 -45.46
CA ASP A 144 11.81 33.20 -46.13
C ASP A 144 12.73 34.34 -45.61
N ASN A 145 12.13 35.33 -44.95
CA ASN A 145 12.82 36.46 -44.32
C ASN A 145 13.51 36.11 -42.98
N ASP A 146 13.09 35.05 -42.27
CA ASP A 146 13.61 34.67 -40.94
C ASP A 146 14.90 33.82 -41.02
N LEU A 147 15.14 33.13 -42.15
CA LEU A 147 16.38 32.37 -42.39
C LEU A 147 17.63 33.26 -42.50
N SER A 148 17.45 34.57 -42.67
CA SER A 148 18.54 35.55 -42.82
C SER A 148 19.10 36.06 -41.49
N LYS A 149 18.42 35.81 -40.35
CA LYS A 149 18.82 36.36 -39.04
C LYS A 149 19.12 35.28 -37.98
N GLY A 150 20.36 34.77 -38.02
CA GLY A 150 21.16 34.51 -36.81
C GLY A 150 21.02 33.16 -36.10
N HIS A 151 22.07 32.34 -36.17
CA HIS A 151 22.43 31.40 -35.09
C HIS A 151 23.17 32.18 -33.98
N PRO A 152 22.82 32.00 -32.70
CA PRO A 152 23.58 31.03 -31.90
C PRO A 152 22.78 30.24 -30.84
N ASN A 153 23.10 28.94 -30.77
CA ASN A 153 23.24 28.06 -29.60
C ASN A 153 22.18 28.12 -28.48
N ALA A 154 21.17 27.26 -28.59
CA ALA A 154 20.43 26.69 -27.48
C ALA A 154 21.16 25.44 -26.96
N ALA A 155 21.78 25.52 -25.78
CA ALA A 155 22.11 24.36 -24.95
C ALA A 155 22.53 24.85 -23.56
N ASN A 156 21.69 24.65 -22.55
CA ASN A 156 21.95 23.81 -21.37
C ASN A 156 21.14 24.29 -20.15
N SER A 157 20.09 23.57 -19.79
CA SER A 157 19.53 23.54 -18.44
C SER A 157 18.64 22.31 -18.29
N ILE A 158 19.28 21.17 -18.02
CA ILE A 158 18.66 20.06 -17.31
C ILE A 158 18.82 20.45 -15.84
N GLU A 159 17.72 20.77 -15.17
CA GLU A 159 17.67 20.97 -13.73
C GLU A 159 17.36 19.62 -13.09
N ASP A 160 18.34 19.10 -12.35
CA ASP A 160 18.19 18.03 -11.36
C ASP A 160 17.31 18.57 -10.22
N GLU A 161 16.20 17.89 -9.90
CA GLU A 161 15.44 18.16 -8.67
C GLU A 161 15.63 16.99 -7.70
N ASP A 162 16.13 17.38 -6.53
CA ASP A 162 16.74 16.58 -5.48
C ASP A 162 15.75 15.68 -4.70
N GLU A 163 16.33 14.57 -4.22
CA GLU A 163 15.86 13.68 -3.15
C GLU A 163 15.49 14.45 -1.87
N ASP A 164 14.30 14.19 -1.31
CA ASP A 164 14.06 14.30 0.14
C ASP A 164 13.49 12.98 0.65
N ASP A 165 14.45 12.12 1.04
CA ASP A 165 14.29 10.88 1.79
C ASP A 165 13.97 11.19 3.26
N SER A 166 12.81 10.71 3.72
CA SER A 166 12.45 10.71 5.14
C SER A 166 11.97 9.32 5.55
N ASP A 167 12.84 8.32 5.41
CA ASP A 167 12.70 7.04 6.13
C ASP A 167 13.01 7.22 7.64
N PRO A 168 12.04 6.95 8.54
CA PRO A 168 12.20 7.11 9.98
C PRO A 168 13.12 6.06 10.67
N THR A 169 13.69 5.09 9.94
CA THR A 169 14.49 4.00 10.52
C THR A 169 15.93 4.39 10.89
N HIS A 170 16.43 5.55 10.48
CA HIS A 170 17.85 5.94 10.67
C HIS A 170 18.17 6.60 12.04
N LYS A 171 17.21 6.72 12.96
CA LYS A 171 17.37 7.49 14.23
C LYS A 171 17.57 6.66 15.50
N VAL A 172 18.02 5.41 15.39
CA VAL A 172 18.38 4.60 16.57
C VAL A 172 19.76 3.97 16.39
N SER A 173 20.78 4.74 16.73
CA SER A 173 22.07 4.27 17.26
C SER A 173 22.75 5.40 18.00
#